data_AF-A0A2D6CSW1-F1
#
_entry.id   AF-A0A2D6CSW1-F1
#
_cell.length_a   1.000
_cell.length_b   1.000
_cell.length_c   1.000
_cell.angle_alpha   90.00
_cell.angle_beta   90.00
_cell.angle_gamma   90.00
#
_symmetry.space_group_name_H-M   'P 1'
#
loop_
_entity.id
_entity.type
_entity.pdbx_description
1 polymer ?
#
loop_
_entity_poly.entity_id
_entity_poly.type
_entity_poly.pdbx_seq_one_letter_code
_entity_poly.pdbx_strand_id
1 'polypeptide(L)'
;MNPEDGLYRSLWVCMVGDMALYIRPLSASERVEIERGRLSENGTWSGRCRVLWASVKRTRVADIARGGGWHPESVRRIIRRFNASGLDAMRPGKRTGRPPWEAALPEKTIEALLGLARASPQQHGVDLPVWTADALADVAYEQGILAARVSAKCIRNMFSRRGYSWKLVQAWQTSPDPDYAVKRGE
;
A
#
# COMPACT_ATOMS: atom_id res chain seq x y z
N MET A 1 -11.95 -41.54 -28.48
CA MET A 1 -11.23 -40.26 -28.62
C MET A 1 -12.22 -39.30 -29.28
N ASN A 2 -12.85 -38.43 -28.50
CA ASN A 2 -13.92 -37.54 -28.94
C ASN A 2 -13.41 -36.09 -28.77
N PRO A 3 -13.50 -35.20 -29.78
CA PRO A 3 -12.72 -33.97 -29.84
C PRO A 3 -13.47 -32.74 -29.27
N GLU A 4 -14.15 -32.89 -28.13
CA GLU A 4 -15.01 -31.83 -27.56
C GLU A 4 -14.51 -31.26 -26.20
N ASP A 5 -13.29 -31.62 -25.81
CA ASP A 5 -12.62 -31.07 -24.62
C ASP A 5 -11.82 -29.81 -25.00
N GLY A 6 -12.40 -28.62 -24.89
CA GLY A 6 -11.55 -27.42 -24.93
C GLY A 6 -12.21 -26.04 -24.96
N LEU A 7 -13.45 -25.90 -25.44
CA LEU A 7 -14.01 -24.56 -25.71
C LEU A 7 -15.31 -24.22 -24.95
N TYR A 8 -15.83 -25.12 -24.11
CA TYR A 8 -17.09 -24.93 -23.38
C TYR A 8 -16.95 -24.48 -21.93
N ARG A 9 -15.76 -24.05 -21.48
CA ARG A 9 -15.55 -23.57 -20.10
C ARG A 9 -15.52 -22.05 -19.93
N SER A 10 -15.53 -21.31 -21.04
CA SER A 10 -15.23 -19.86 -21.02
C SER A 10 -16.40 -18.97 -21.44
N LEU A 11 -17.49 -19.53 -21.97
CA LEU A 11 -18.64 -18.76 -22.50
C LEU A 11 -19.96 -18.97 -21.74
N TRP A 12 -19.99 -19.86 -20.74
CA TRP A 12 -21.15 -20.06 -19.85
C TRP A 12 -21.28 -19.05 -18.69
N VAL A 13 -20.51 -17.96 -18.72
CA VAL A 13 -20.61 -16.86 -17.73
C VAL A 13 -21.58 -15.76 -18.18
N CYS A 14 -22.03 -15.77 -19.45
CA CYS A 14 -22.77 -14.65 -20.04
C CYS A 14 -24.28 -14.85 -20.24
N MET A 15 -24.86 -16.01 -19.91
CA MET A 15 -26.30 -16.25 -20.14
C MET A 15 -26.99 -16.94 -18.96
N VAL A 16 -26.96 -16.29 -17.79
CA VAL A 16 -28.00 -16.48 -16.76
C VAL A 16 -28.48 -15.10 -16.33
N GLY A 17 -29.50 -14.63 -17.04
CA GLY A 17 -30.36 -13.58 -16.55
C GLY A 17 -30.99 -14.00 -15.22
N ASP A 18 -30.94 -13.10 -14.24
CA ASP A 18 -31.88 -12.98 -13.12
C ASP A 18 -32.27 -14.25 -12.34
N MET A 19 -31.29 -15.02 -11.85
CA MET A 19 -31.47 -15.61 -10.51
C MET A 19 -31.17 -14.53 -9.49
N ALA A 20 -32.21 -14.06 -8.80
CA ALA A 20 -32.10 -12.99 -7.82
C ALA A 20 -30.98 -13.28 -6.80
N LEU A 21 -29.89 -12.53 -6.92
CA LEU A 21 -28.68 -12.70 -6.12
C LEU A 21 -28.88 -12.04 -4.75
N TYR A 22 -28.94 -12.87 -3.72
CA TYR A 22 -29.06 -12.43 -2.33
C TYR A 22 -27.91 -12.94 -1.47
N ILE A 23 -27.69 -12.26 -0.35
CA ILE A 23 -26.78 -12.76 0.67
C ILE A 23 -27.33 -14.04 1.32
N ARG A 24 -26.44 -14.90 1.77
CA ARG A 24 -26.78 -16.03 2.66
C ARG A 24 -27.37 -15.52 3.99
N PRO A 25 -28.06 -16.38 4.75
CA PRO A 25 -28.49 -16.04 6.10
C PRO A 25 -27.33 -15.49 6.95
N LEU A 26 -27.60 -14.42 7.70
CA LEU A 26 -26.66 -13.80 8.62
C LEU A 26 -26.68 -14.52 9.96
N SER A 27 -25.51 -14.70 10.57
CA SER A 27 -25.45 -15.02 11.99
C SER A 27 -25.88 -13.82 12.85
N ALA A 28 -26.21 -14.06 14.13
CA ALA A 28 -26.54 -12.98 15.06
C ALA A 28 -25.38 -11.97 15.23
N SER A 29 -24.14 -12.45 15.26
CA SER A 29 -22.94 -11.59 15.34
C SER A 29 -22.76 -10.75 14.07
N GLU A 30 -22.90 -11.35 12.89
CA GLU A 30 -22.80 -10.64 11.61
C GLU A 30 -23.87 -9.56 11.48
N ARG A 31 -25.09 -9.84 11.96
CA ARG A 31 -26.19 -8.88 11.93
C ARG A 31 -25.88 -7.63 12.74
N VAL A 32 -25.42 -7.80 13.99
CA VAL A 32 -25.05 -6.69 14.88
C VAL A 32 -23.88 -5.89 14.28
N GLU A 33 -22.88 -6.56 13.72
CA GLU A 33 -21.74 -5.89 13.08
C GLU A 33 -22.14 -5.10 11.83
N ILE A 34 -22.98 -5.65 10.96
CA ILE A 34 -23.48 -4.94 9.76
C ILE A 34 -24.29 -3.72 10.17
N GLU A 35 -25.13 -3.84 11.20
CA GLU A 35 -25.94 -2.73 11.70
C GLU A 35 -25.07 -1.58 12.23
N ARG A 36 -24.06 -1.89 13.06
CA ARG A 36 -23.07 -0.91 13.51
C ARG A 36 -22.26 -0.34 12.33
N GLY A 37 -21.86 -1.19 11.39
CA GLY A 37 -21.03 -0.82 10.25
C GLY A 37 -21.69 0.20 9.32
N ARG A 38 -23.02 0.19 9.18
CA ARG A 38 -23.78 1.21 8.42
C ARG A 38 -23.60 2.64 8.94
N LEU A 39 -23.29 2.78 10.23
CA LEU A 39 -23.08 4.07 10.91
C LEU A 39 -21.59 4.44 11.02
N SER A 40 -20.68 3.62 10.50
CA SER A 40 -19.25 3.90 10.52
C SER A 40 -18.87 5.10 9.66
N GLU A 41 -17.90 5.89 10.11
CA GLU A 41 -17.29 6.99 9.36
C GLU A 41 -16.53 6.52 8.11
N ASN A 42 -16.11 5.25 8.08
CA ASN A 42 -15.47 4.69 6.90
C ASN A 42 -16.52 4.44 5.81
N GLY A 43 -16.63 5.37 4.85
CA GLY A 43 -17.61 5.32 3.78
C GLY A 43 -17.57 4.04 2.93
N THR A 44 -16.40 3.40 2.77
CA THR A 44 -16.29 2.12 2.05
C THR A 44 -16.95 0.99 2.84
N TRP A 45 -16.67 0.92 4.15
CA TRP A 45 -17.27 -0.07 5.04
C TRP A 45 -18.77 0.15 5.19
N SER A 46 -19.19 1.37 5.50
CA SER A 46 -20.60 1.75 5.64
C SER A 46 -21.40 1.47 4.37
N GLY A 47 -20.86 1.81 3.19
CA GLY A 47 -21.47 1.50 1.91
C GLY A 47 -21.71 0.00 1.69
N ARG A 48 -20.70 -0.84 1.99
CA ARG A 48 -20.82 -2.30 1.90
C ARG A 48 -21.88 -2.84 2.88
N CYS A 49 -21.90 -2.37 4.12
CA CYS A 49 -22.89 -2.79 5.11
C CYS A 49 -24.32 -2.40 4.70
N ARG A 50 -24.53 -1.24 4.06
CA ARG A 50 -25.84 -0.84 3.51
C ARG A 50 -26.30 -1.77 2.40
N VAL A 51 -25.39 -2.17 1.50
CA VAL A 51 -25.69 -3.16 0.45
C VAL A 51 -26.10 -4.51 1.06
N LEU A 52 -25.34 -5.01 2.04
CA LEU A 52 -25.67 -6.27 2.71
C LEU A 52 -27.04 -6.18 3.40
N TRP A 53 -27.30 -5.10 4.16
CA TRP A 53 -28.57 -4.90 4.85
C TRP A 53 -29.77 -4.82 3.89
N ALA A 54 -29.63 -4.13 2.75
CA ALA A 54 -30.68 -4.08 1.75
C ALA A 54 -30.92 -5.47 1.11
N SER A 55 -29.86 -6.25 0.92
CA SER A 55 -30.00 -7.64 0.45
C SER A 55 -30.69 -8.55 1.48
N VAL A 56 -30.56 -8.32 2.80
CA VAL A 56 -31.35 -9.04 3.82
C VAL A 56 -32.84 -8.82 3.60
N LYS A 57 -33.24 -7.59 3.25
CA LYS A 57 -34.63 -7.22 2.94
C LYS A 57 -35.12 -7.72 1.58
N ARG A 58 -34.35 -8.57 0.90
CA ARG A 58 -34.65 -9.14 -0.42
C ARG A 58 -34.84 -8.08 -1.51
N THR A 59 -34.28 -6.88 -1.33
CA THR A 59 -34.23 -5.84 -2.37
C THR A 59 -33.38 -6.31 -3.53
N ARG A 60 -33.85 -6.09 -4.78
CA ARG A 60 -33.12 -6.51 -5.98
C ARG A 60 -31.83 -5.69 -6.16
N VAL A 61 -30.82 -6.31 -6.75
CA VAL A 61 -29.52 -5.68 -7.03
C VAL A 61 -29.66 -4.35 -7.77
N ALA A 62 -30.55 -4.28 -8.77
CA ALA A 62 -30.78 -3.07 -9.55
C ALA A 62 -31.31 -1.91 -8.70
N ASP A 63 -32.19 -2.19 -7.74
CA ASP A 63 -32.79 -1.17 -6.88
C ASP A 63 -31.81 -0.73 -5.79
N ILE A 64 -31.00 -1.65 -5.26
CA ILE A 64 -29.88 -1.32 -4.35
C ILE A 64 -28.88 -0.41 -5.06
N ALA A 65 -28.52 -0.74 -6.30
CA ALA A 65 -27.59 0.04 -7.11
C ALA A 65 -28.11 1.46 -7.35
N ARG A 66 -29.38 1.59 -7.79
CA ARG A 66 -30.03 2.88 -8.04
C ARG A 66 -30.15 3.73 -6.78
N GLY A 67 -30.62 3.16 -5.68
CA GLY A 67 -30.83 3.87 -4.42
C GLY A 67 -29.54 4.32 -3.72
N GLY A 68 -28.40 3.67 -4.02
CA GLY A 68 -27.11 4.00 -3.42
C GLY A 68 -26.15 4.78 -4.34
N GLY A 69 -26.47 4.97 -5.62
CA GLY A 69 -25.53 5.50 -6.61
C GLY A 69 -24.38 4.56 -6.96
N TRP A 70 -24.59 3.24 -6.89
CA TRP A 70 -23.58 2.22 -7.19
C TRP A 70 -23.76 1.66 -8.60
N HIS A 71 -22.67 1.21 -9.21
CA HIS A 71 -22.75 0.36 -10.38
C HIS A 71 -23.29 -1.04 -10.00
N PRO A 72 -24.24 -1.64 -10.75
CA PRO A 72 -24.83 -2.95 -10.43
C PRO A 72 -23.80 -4.07 -10.19
N GLU A 73 -22.73 -4.12 -11.00
CA GLU A 73 -21.65 -5.12 -10.81
C GLU A 73 -20.92 -4.98 -9.47
N SER A 74 -20.81 -3.77 -8.93
CA SER A 74 -20.20 -3.55 -7.61
C SER A 74 -21.05 -4.18 -6.51
N VAL A 75 -22.37 -4.05 -6.61
CA VAL A 75 -23.33 -4.69 -5.70
C VAL A 75 -23.24 -6.22 -5.82
N ARG A 76 -23.24 -6.77 -7.05
CA ARG A 76 -23.07 -8.21 -7.27
C ARG A 76 -21.79 -8.75 -6.67
N ARG A 77 -20.67 -8.02 -6.84
CA ARG A 77 -19.36 -8.38 -6.29
C ARG A 77 -19.36 -8.41 -4.76
N ILE A 78 -19.99 -7.44 -4.12
CA ILE A 78 -20.13 -7.39 -2.66
C ILE A 78 -20.90 -8.62 -2.17
N ILE A 79 -22.06 -8.93 -2.77
CA ILE A 79 -22.90 -10.06 -2.35
C ILE A 79 -22.17 -11.39 -2.57
N ARG A 80 -21.55 -11.60 -3.75
CA ARG A 80 -20.77 -12.82 -4.04
C ARG A 80 -19.62 -13.01 -3.07
N ARG A 81 -18.84 -11.95 -2.80
CA ARG A 81 -17.69 -12.03 -1.90
C ARG A 81 -18.10 -12.25 -0.45
N PHE A 82 -19.22 -11.67 0.00
CA PHE A 82 -19.79 -11.96 1.31
C PHE A 82 -20.24 -13.42 1.41
N ASN A 83 -20.93 -13.95 0.40
CA ASN A 83 -21.37 -15.34 0.40
C ASN A 83 -20.19 -16.33 0.42
N ALA A 84 -19.09 -16.01 -0.26
CA ALA A 84 -17.92 -16.88 -0.32
C ALA A 84 -17.02 -16.83 0.93
N SER A 85 -16.87 -15.66 1.56
CA SER A 85 -15.82 -15.44 2.56
C SER A 85 -16.31 -14.71 3.83
N GLY A 86 -17.61 -14.48 3.95
CA GLY A 86 -18.23 -13.86 5.13
C GLY A 86 -17.90 -12.38 5.31
N LEU A 87 -18.17 -11.90 6.52
CA LEU A 87 -18.08 -10.48 6.85
C LEU A 87 -16.64 -9.95 6.92
N ASP A 88 -15.67 -10.78 7.31
CA ASP A 88 -14.27 -10.37 7.42
C ASP A 88 -13.70 -9.91 6.07
N ALA A 89 -14.03 -10.64 5.00
CA ALA A 89 -13.64 -10.27 3.64
C ALA A 89 -14.25 -8.94 3.15
N MET A 90 -15.30 -8.44 3.81
CA MET A 90 -15.91 -7.15 3.50
C MET A 90 -15.20 -5.97 4.17
N ARG A 91 -14.31 -6.22 5.15
CA ARG A 91 -13.57 -5.16 5.82
C ARG A 91 -12.67 -4.43 4.82
N PRO A 92 -12.58 -3.10 4.89
CA PRO A 92 -11.65 -2.37 4.05
C PRO A 92 -10.23 -2.76 4.47
N GLY A 93 -9.50 -3.42 3.58
CA GLY A 93 -8.07 -3.65 3.77
C GLY A 93 -7.30 -2.33 3.80
N LYS A 94 -6.09 -2.36 4.38
CA LYS A 94 -5.15 -1.24 4.26
C LYS A 94 -4.97 -0.93 2.78
N ARG A 95 -5.20 0.32 2.37
CA ARG A 95 -4.90 0.75 1.01
C ARG A 95 -3.40 0.57 0.80
N THR A 96 -3.01 -0.47 0.08
CA THR A 96 -1.66 -0.62 -0.43
C THR A 96 -1.56 0.32 -1.63
N GLY A 97 -1.07 1.53 -1.39
CA GLY A 97 -0.68 2.42 -2.49
C GLY A 97 0.45 1.80 -3.32
N ARG A 98 0.95 2.52 -4.32
CA ARG A 98 2.18 2.12 -5.02
C ARG A 98 3.27 1.84 -3.97
N PRO A 99 3.95 0.68 -4.03
CA PRO A 99 5.04 0.42 -3.10
C PRO A 99 6.06 1.57 -3.18
N PRO A 100 6.66 1.97 -2.04
CA PRO A 100 7.70 2.98 -2.04
C PRO A 100 8.85 2.61 -2.98
N TRP A 101 9.55 3.60 -3.52
CA TRP A 101 10.66 3.37 -4.46
C TRP A 101 11.75 2.46 -3.86
N GLU A 102 12.08 2.67 -2.60
CA GLU A 102 13.11 1.91 -1.90
C GLU A 102 12.72 0.45 -1.65
N ALA A 103 11.44 0.08 -1.77
CA ALA A 103 11.00 -1.30 -1.63
C ALA A 103 11.49 -2.19 -2.79
N ALA A 104 11.90 -1.59 -3.92
CA ALA A 104 12.50 -2.31 -5.04
C ALA A 104 14.04 -2.40 -4.94
N LEU A 105 14.66 -1.71 -3.97
CA LEU A 105 16.11 -1.74 -3.80
C LEU A 105 16.55 -2.95 -2.98
N PRO A 106 17.67 -3.59 -3.34
CA PRO A 106 18.25 -4.62 -2.49
C PRO A 106 18.82 -3.98 -1.22
N GLU A 107 18.77 -4.68 -0.09
CA GLU A 107 19.19 -4.13 1.22
C GLU A 107 20.65 -3.63 1.19
N LYS A 108 21.54 -4.31 0.46
CA LYS A 108 22.94 -3.87 0.26
C LYS A 108 23.07 -2.44 -0.31
N THR A 109 22.17 -2.04 -1.21
CA THR A 109 22.17 -0.69 -1.80
C THR A 109 21.77 0.34 -0.76
N ILE A 110 20.85 -0.04 0.12
CA ILE A 110 20.39 0.82 1.20
C ILE A 110 21.49 0.96 2.26
N GLU A 111 22.16 -0.12 2.64
CA GLU A 111 23.31 -0.07 3.54
C GLU A 111 24.44 0.80 2.98
N ALA A 112 24.73 0.68 1.67
CA ALA A 112 25.69 1.55 1.00
C ALA A 112 25.27 3.03 1.03
N LEU A 113 23.99 3.34 0.81
CA LEU A 113 23.45 4.70 0.95
C LEU A 113 23.57 5.24 2.39
N LEU A 114 23.33 4.39 3.40
CA LEU A 114 23.52 4.75 4.81
C LEU A 114 25.00 5.02 5.11
N GLY A 115 25.91 4.20 4.58
CA GLY A 115 27.35 4.39 4.70
C GLY A 115 27.82 5.70 4.06
N LEU A 116 27.38 5.96 2.83
CA LEU A 116 27.68 7.22 2.12
C LEU A 116 27.17 8.43 2.89
N ALA A 117 25.94 8.36 3.42
CA ALA A 117 25.35 9.45 4.18
C ALA A 117 26.02 9.71 5.53
N ARG A 118 26.82 8.77 6.06
CA ARG A 118 27.65 8.97 7.27
C ARG A 118 29.00 9.60 6.96
N ALA A 119 29.54 9.35 5.77
CA ALA A 119 30.78 9.97 5.32
C ALA A 119 30.61 11.49 5.13
N SER A 120 31.72 12.23 5.13
CA SER A 120 31.67 13.68 4.86
C SER A 120 31.52 13.94 3.35
N PRO A 121 30.66 14.90 2.91
CA PRO A 121 30.53 15.26 1.50
C PRO A 121 31.86 15.63 0.83
N GLN A 122 32.79 16.25 1.58
CA GLN A 122 34.09 16.65 1.05
C GLN A 122 34.96 15.45 0.64
N GLN A 123 34.81 14.30 1.30
CA GLN A 123 35.52 13.06 0.94
C GLN A 123 35.06 12.52 -0.42
N HIS A 124 33.92 12.99 -0.91
CA HIS A 124 33.31 12.57 -2.17
C HIS A 124 33.29 13.71 -3.20
N GLY A 125 34.15 14.74 -3.03
CA GLY A 125 34.32 15.82 -3.99
C GLY A 125 33.19 16.85 -4.01
N VAL A 126 32.32 16.85 -3.00
CA VAL A 126 31.22 17.82 -2.86
C VAL A 126 31.66 18.93 -1.89
N ASP A 127 31.72 20.17 -2.38
CA ASP A 127 32.04 21.36 -1.59
C ASP A 127 30.83 21.83 -0.76
N LEU A 128 30.34 20.95 0.11
CA LEU A 128 29.28 21.23 1.06
C LEU A 128 29.70 20.79 2.48
N PRO A 129 29.34 21.55 3.53
CA PRO A 129 29.68 21.19 4.90
C PRO A 129 28.89 19.97 5.42
N VAL A 130 27.69 19.76 4.89
CA VAL A 130 26.78 18.65 5.24
C VAL A 130 26.08 18.15 3.98
N TRP A 131 25.60 16.91 3.99
CA TRP A 131 24.85 16.39 2.85
C TRP A 131 23.59 17.20 2.60
N THR A 132 23.37 17.57 1.34
CA THR A 132 22.03 17.83 0.83
C THR A 132 21.50 16.53 0.23
N ALA A 133 20.18 16.34 0.27
CA ALA A 133 19.57 15.11 -0.26
C ALA A 133 19.75 14.97 -1.79
N ASP A 134 19.98 16.09 -2.47
CA ASP A 134 20.26 16.15 -3.90
C ASP A 134 21.70 15.70 -4.19
N ALA A 135 22.69 16.31 -3.51
CA ALA A 135 24.09 15.90 -3.62
C ALA A 135 24.31 14.43 -3.23
N LEU A 136 23.61 13.94 -2.20
CA LEU A 136 23.69 12.53 -1.82
C LEU A 136 23.11 11.62 -2.91
N ALA A 137 22.04 12.03 -3.60
CA ALA A 137 21.45 11.26 -4.69
C ALA A 137 22.38 11.21 -5.91
N ASP A 138 22.98 12.36 -6.26
CA ASP A 138 23.91 12.47 -7.38
C ASP A 138 25.18 11.66 -7.14
N VAL A 139 25.82 11.81 -5.98
CA VAL A 139 27.02 11.04 -5.62
C VAL A 139 26.71 9.53 -5.56
N ALA A 140 25.55 9.13 -5.02
CA ALA A 140 25.17 7.73 -4.99
C ALA A 140 24.96 7.13 -6.39
N TYR A 141 24.49 7.94 -7.35
CA TYR A 141 24.40 7.54 -8.75
C TYR A 141 25.78 7.47 -9.41
N GLU A 142 26.64 8.47 -9.19
CA GLU A 142 27.99 8.53 -9.75
C GLU A 142 28.89 7.39 -9.25
N GLN A 143 28.72 6.97 -8.00
CA GLN A 143 29.44 5.82 -7.41
C GLN A 143 28.84 4.46 -7.79
N GLY A 144 27.76 4.42 -8.58
CA GLY A 144 27.09 3.19 -8.99
C GLY A 144 26.33 2.48 -7.87
N ILE A 145 26.11 3.14 -6.72
CA ILE A 145 25.27 2.62 -5.63
C ILE A 145 23.81 2.56 -6.11
N LEU A 146 23.38 3.61 -6.82
CA LEU A 146 22.08 3.69 -7.47
C LEU A 146 22.21 3.46 -8.98
N ALA A 147 21.39 2.56 -9.52
CA ALA A 147 21.36 2.27 -10.96
C ALA A 147 20.77 3.40 -11.81
N ALA A 148 20.05 4.34 -11.20
CA ALA A 148 19.44 5.48 -11.87
C ALA A 148 19.43 6.69 -10.94
N ARG A 149 19.45 7.90 -11.53
CA ARG A 149 19.26 9.13 -10.78
C ARG A 149 17.88 9.17 -10.14
N VAL A 150 17.84 9.62 -8.88
CA VAL A 150 16.60 9.71 -8.10
C VAL A 150 16.46 11.10 -7.50
N SER A 151 15.21 11.52 -7.26
CA SER A 151 14.99 12.83 -6.66
C SER A 151 15.37 12.84 -5.18
N ALA A 152 15.79 14.00 -4.68
CA ALA A 152 16.00 14.26 -3.25
C ALA A 152 14.82 13.82 -2.37
N LYS A 153 13.58 13.87 -2.89
CA LYS A 153 12.37 13.40 -2.18
C LYS A 153 12.39 11.89 -1.96
N CYS A 154 12.88 11.10 -2.92
CA CYS A 154 13.01 9.65 -2.77
C CYS A 154 13.99 9.30 -1.65
N ILE A 155 15.15 9.97 -1.64
CA ILE A 155 16.17 9.83 -0.59
C ILE A 155 15.58 10.19 0.78
N ARG A 156 14.99 11.38 0.93
CA ARG A 156 14.40 11.81 2.22
C ARG A 156 13.30 10.85 2.70
N ASN A 157 12.45 10.38 1.80
CA ASN A 157 11.40 9.42 2.14
C ASN A 157 11.98 8.08 2.60
N MET A 158 13.01 7.58 1.92
CA MET A 158 13.71 6.35 2.30
C MET A 158 14.28 6.45 3.71
N PHE A 159 15.03 7.52 4.02
CA PHE A 159 15.57 7.75 5.36
C PHE A 159 14.46 7.86 6.43
N SER A 160 13.42 8.64 6.14
CA SER A 160 12.30 8.84 7.07
C SER A 160 11.58 7.54 7.39
N ARG A 161 11.36 6.67 6.40
CA ARG A 161 10.71 5.37 6.60
C ARG A 161 11.56 4.37 7.37
N ARG A 162 12.88 4.59 7.41
CA ARG A 162 13.83 3.83 8.25
C ARG A 162 14.08 4.47 9.62
N GLY A 163 13.33 5.52 9.96
CA GLY A 163 13.39 6.16 11.28
C GLY A 163 14.41 7.29 11.39
N TYR A 164 15.07 7.68 10.31
CA TYR A 164 16.04 8.76 10.31
C TYR A 164 15.40 10.07 9.85
N SER A 165 15.44 11.10 10.71
CA SER A 165 15.10 12.45 10.27
C SER A 165 16.24 13.02 9.42
N TRP A 166 15.93 13.88 8.44
CA TRP A 166 16.99 14.47 7.61
C TRP A 166 17.98 15.31 8.43
N LYS A 167 17.51 15.98 9.49
CA LYS A 167 18.37 16.70 10.44
C LYS A 167 19.35 15.75 11.14
N LEU A 168 18.90 14.55 11.51
CA LEU A 168 19.76 13.53 12.12
C LEU A 168 20.82 13.02 11.14
N VAL A 169 20.45 12.84 9.87
CA VAL A 169 21.40 12.46 8.82
C VAL A 169 22.49 13.52 8.67
N GLN A 170 22.11 14.79 8.62
CA GLN A 170 23.06 15.91 8.55
C GLN A 170 23.95 16.01 9.80
N ALA A 171 23.39 15.72 10.98
CA ALA A 171 24.13 15.73 12.24
C ALA A 171 25.22 14.64 12.29
N TRP A 172 25.15 13.57 11.49
CA TRP A 172 26.24 12.60 11.39
C TRP A 172 27.55 13.22 10.88
N GLN A 173 27.47 14.31 10.10
CA GLN A 173 28.63 15.03 9.59
C GLN A 173 29.15 16.05 10.60
N THR A 174 28.26 16.62 11.40
CA THR A 174 28.59 17.72 12.33
C THR A 174 28.87 17.23 13.75
N SER A 175 28.72 15.93 14.06
CA SER A 175 28.99 15.41 15.40
C SER A 175 30.43 15.75 15.80
N PRO A 176 30.64 16.70 16.72
CA PRO A 176 31.95 16.98 17.27
C PRO A 176 32.14 15.93 18.35
N ASP A 177 32.94 14.90 18.07
CA ASP A 177 33.51 14.09 19.15
C ASP A 177 34.87 14.70 19.51
N PRO A 178 34.94 15.60 20.52
CA PRO A 178 36.21 16.15 21.00
C PRO A 178 37.14 15.11 21.63
N ASP A 179 36.70 13.86 21.83
CA ASP A 179 37.53 12.79 22.38
C ASP A 179 38.35 12.01 21.32
N TYR A 180 38.20 12.32 20.03
CA TYR A 180 38.93 11.60 18.98
C TYR A 180 40.41 12.04 18.82
N ALA A 181 40.79 13.19 19.38
CA ALA A 181 42.18 13.67 19.31
C ALA A 181 43.13 12.97 20.30
N VAL A 182 42.62 12.24 21.29
CA VAL A 182 43.46 11.67 22.39
C VAL A 182 43.89 10.22 22.13
N LYS A 183 43.36 9.53 21.09
CA LYS A 183 43.63 8.10 20.86
C LYS A 183 44.40 7.76 19.57
N ARG A 184 45.16 8.72 19.05
CA ARG A 184 46.09 8.56 17.89
C ARG A 184 47.47 9.15 18.18
N GLY A 185 47.91 9.04 19.43
CA GLY A 185 49.21 9.51 19.89
C GLY A 185 49.73 8.69 21.07
N GLU A 186 49.89 7.39 20.87
CA GLU A 186 50.89 6.55 21.54
C GLU A 186 51.65 5.77 20.45
#